data_AF-A0A4R4ZRC3-F1
#
_entry.id   AF-A0A4R4ZRC3-F1
#
_cell.length_a   1.000
_cell.length_b   1.000
_cell.length_c   1.000
_cell.angle_alpha   90.00
_cell.angle_beta   90.00
_cell.angle_gamma   90.00
#
_symmetry.space_group_name_H-M   'P 1'
#
loop_
_entity.id
_entity.type
_entity.pdbx_description
1 polymer ?
#
loop_
_entity_poly.entity_id
_entity_poly.type
_entity_poly.pdbx_seq_one_letter_code
_entity_poly.pdbx_strand_id
1 'polypeptide(L)'
;MSRKSRKSPQEKKRLSYLKDRRNFYGENDKSSRKNIPRNRKLKHRAARHRANQAVYTAGQAPDGLEEDAFTRRLSGRRPASLWRKQADAPLSEVVEYRLRRRVARGNAGPGQAEERIRRIRRRLG
;
A
#
# COMPACT_ATOMS: atom_id res chain seq x y z
N MET A 1 -28.60 -5.41 11.49
CA MET A 1 -27.54 -4.39 11.33
C MET A 1 -27.05 -3.97 12.71
N SER A 2 -25.76 -4.16 13.03
CA SER A 2 -25.21 -3.81 14.35
C SER A 2 -25.26 -2.29 14.58
N ARG A 3 -25.93 -1.83 15.63
CA ARG A 3 -25.97 -0.41 16.00
C ARG A 3 -24.57 0.04 16.41
N LYS A 4 -24.03 1.01 15.70
CA LYS A 4 -22.72 1.61 15.95
C LYS A 4 -22.73 2.26 17.35
N SER A 5 -22.09 1.64 18.34
CA SER A 5 -21.99 2.19 19.69
C SER A 5 -21.26 3.55 19.68
N ARG A 6 -21.68 4.46 20.57
CA ARG A 6 -20.99 5.75 20.75
C ARG A 6 -19.60 5.49 21.32
N LYS A 7 -18.57 5.92 20.59
CA LYS A 7 -17.18 5.77 20.99
C LYS A 7 -16.77 6.84 21.99
N SER A 8 -15.99 6.45 23.00
CA SER A 8 -15.35 7.37 23.93
C SER A 8 -14.31 8.26 23.22
N PRO A 9 -13.95 9.42 23.79
CA PRO A 9 -12.86 10.23 23.27
C PRO A 9 -11.54 9.46 23.09
N GLN A 10 -11.23 8.55 24.02
CA GLN A 10 -10.03 7.71 24.00
C GLN A 10 -10.07 6.72 22.83
N GLU A 11 -11.21 6.06 22.61
CA GLU A 11 -11.41 5.16 21.48
C GLU A 11 -11.35 5.89 20.14
N LYS A 12 -11.96 7.08 20.06
CA LYS A 12 -11.87 7.94 18.87
C LYS A 12 -10.42 8.31 18.57
N LYS A 13 -9.64 8.67 19.60
CA LYS A 13 -8.23 9.01 19.43
C LYS A 13 -7.39 7.81 18.99
N ARG A 14 -7.61 6.64 19.59
CA ARG A 14 -6.98 5.37 19.17
C ARG A 14 -7.29 5.06 17.71
N LEU A 15 -8.55 5.14 17.32
CA LEU A 15 -8.95 4.91 15.93
C LEU A 15 -8.39 5.93 14.97
N SER A 16 -8.27 7.20 15.38
CA SER A 16 -7.58 8.21 14.59
C SER A 16 -6.12 7.82 14.35
N TYR A 17 -5.39 7.38 15.37
CA TYR A 17 -4.01 6.92 15.18
C TYR A 17 -3.88 5.71 14.24
N LEU A 18 -4.82 4.76 14.30
CA LEU A 18 -4.79 3.55 13.49
C LEU A 18 -5.31 3.75 12.05
N LYS A 19 -6.32 4.61 11.87
CA LYS A 19 -7.12 4.67 10.62
C LYS A 19 -6.94 5.98 9.84
N ASP A 20 -6.59 7.10 10.49
CA ASP A 20 -6.21 8.30 9.75
C ASP A 20 -4.85 8.03 9.10
N ARG A 21 -4.80 8.12 7.78
CA ARG A 21 -3.59 7.82 7.00
C ARG A 21 -3.06 9.10 6.40
N ARG A 22 -1.74 9.25 6.46
CA ARG A 22 -1.03 10.43 5.95
C ARG A 22 -0.04 10.00 4.90
N ASN A 23 -0.01 10.75 3.80
CA ASN A 23 0.98 10.54 2.77
C ASN A 23 2.38 10.67 3.39
N PHE A 24 3.11 9.55 3.40
CA PHE A 24 4.49 9.45 3.90
C PHE A 24 5.49 9.39 2.75
N TYR A 25 5.03 9.56 1.51
CA TYR A 25 5.90 9.65 0.35
C TYR A 25 6.78 10.91 0.51
N GLY A 26 8.02 10.70 0.94
CA GLY A 26 8.94 11.75 1.40
C GLY A 26 9.47 12.66 0.31
N GLU A 27 9.09 12.42 -0.95
CA GLU A 27 9.39 13.29 -2.07
C GLU A 27 8.26 14.32 -2.27
N ASN A 28 7.83 14.54 -3.51
CA ASN A 28 6.82 15.52 -3.89
C ASN A 28 5.39 14.95 -3.78
N ASP A 29 4.45 15.71 -3.23
CA ASP A 29 3.02 15.36 -3.17
C ASP A 29 2.38 15.11 -4.56
N LYS A 30 2.98 15.62 -5.65
CA LYS A 30 2.55 15.42 -7.03
C LYS A 30 2.95 14.06 -7.59
N SER A 31 4.03 13.47 -7.08
CA SER A 31 4.59 12.22 -7.60
C SER A 31 3.63 11.05 -7.42
N SER A 32 3.04 10.87 -6.23
CA SER A 32 2.08 9.79 -5.96
C SER A 32 0.84 9.91 -6.84
N ARG A 33 0.34 11.14 -7.05
CA ARG A 33 -0.80 11.43 -7.93
C ARG A 33 -0.53 11.03 -9.39
N LYS A 34 0.71 11.11 -9.87
CA LYS A 34 1.08 10.78 -11.26
C LYS A 34 1.56 9.33 -11.43
N ASN A 35 2.37 8.84 -10.49
CA ASN A 35 3.02 7.53 -10.58
C ASN A 35 2.06 6.39 -10.27
N ILE A 36 1.08 6.55 -9.36
CA ILE A 36 0.09 5.50 -9.08
C ILE A 36 -0.75 5.17 -10.33
N PRO A 37 -1.37 6.16 -11.03
CA PRO A 37 -2.05 5.89 -12.30
C PRO A 37 -1.12 5.33 -13.37
N ARG A 38 0.10 5.88 -13.51
CA ARG A 38 1.09 5.41 -14.50
C ARG A 38 1.44 3.94 -14.30
N ASN A 39 1.82 3.54 -13.09
CA ASN A 39 2.17 2.16 -12.77
C ASN A 39 0.98 1.21 -12.93
N ARG A 40 -0.22 1.65 -12.55
CA ARG A 40 -1.45 0.90 -12.81
C ARG A 40 -1.68 0.68 -14.32
N LYS A 41 -1.53 1.72 -15.14
CA LYS A 41 -1.65 1.63 -16.59
C LYS A 41 -0.63 0.66 -17.19
N LEU A 42 0.65 0.76 -16.79
CA LEU A 42 1.72 -0.11 -17.26
C LEU A 42 1.46 -1.57 -16.89
N LYS A 43 1.06 -1.85 -15.64
CA LYS A 43 0.69 -3.19 -15.19
C LYS A 43 -0.44 -3.80 -16.01
N HIS A 44 -1.53 -3.06 -16.23
CA HIS A 44 -2.66 -3.56 -17.02
C HIS A 44 -2.29 -3.75 -18.50
N ARG A 45 -1.48 -2.85 -19.08
CA ARG A 45 -0.98 -3.00 -20.45
C ARG A 45 -0.15 -4.27 -20.60
N ALA A 46 0.79 -4.51 -19.68
CA ALA A 46 1.63 -5.70 -19.70
C ALA A 46 0.81 -6.98 -19.53
N ALA A 47 -0.21 -6.98 -18.66
CA ALA A 47 -1.12 -8.11 -18.49
C ALA A 47 -1.91 -8.40 -19.79
N ARG A 48 -2.49 -7.37 -20.42
CA ARG A 48 -3.21 -7.53 -21.70
C ARG A 48 -2.29 -7.99 -22.82
N HIS A 49 -1.10 -7.41 -22.95
CA HIS A 49 -0.15 -7.82 -23.97
C HIS A 49 0.21 -9.30 -23.83
N ARG A 50 0.45 -9.78 -22.61
CA ARG A 50 0.74 -11.20 -22.36
C ARG A 50 -0.44 -12.11 -22.67
N ALA A 51 -1.66 -11.69 -22.34
CA ALA A 51 -2.88 -12.44 -22.68
C ALA A 51 -3.04 -12.55 -24.20
N ASN A 52 -2.90 -11.43 -24.92
CA ASN A 52 -2.97 -11.41 -26.39
C ASN A 52 -1.90 -12.29 -27.03
N GLN A 53 -0.66 -12.24 -26.52
CA GLN A 53 0.41 -13.10 -27.01
C GLN A 53 0.09 -14.59 -26.82
N ALA A 54 -0.48 -14.96 -25.66
CA ALA A 54 -0.87 -16.34 -25.42
C ALA A 54 -1.98 -16.80 -26.38
N VAL A 55 -3.02 -15.99 -26.58
CA VAL A 55 -4.09 -16.28 -27.54
C VAL A 55 -3.54 -16.40 -28.95
N TYR A 56 -2.68 -15.46 -29.38
CA TYR A 56 -2.05 -15.50 -30.69
C TYR A 56 -1.20 -16.77 -30.88
N THR A 57 -0.36 -17.12 -29.90
CA THR A 57 0.45 -18.35 -29.97
C THR A 57 -0.43 -19.60 -30.01
N ALA A 58 -1.55 -19.65 -29.27
CA ALA A 58 -2.48 -20.77 -29.31
C ALA A 58 -3.13 -20.94 -30.69
N GLY A 59 -3.56 -19.83 -31.32
CA GLY A 59 -4.14 -19.86 -32.67
C GLY A 59 -3.14 -20.16 -33.79
N GLN A 60 -1.85 -20.31 -33.48
CA GLN A 60 -0.80 -20.73 -34.42
C GLN A 60 -0.25 -22.12 -34.09
N ALA A 61 -0.75 -22.77 -33.04
CA ALA A 61 -0.32 -24.11 -32.68
C ALA A 61 -0.94 -25.13 -33.64
N PRO A 62 -0.22 -26.22 -33.99
CA PRO A 62 -0.83 -27.35 -34.69
C PRO A 62 -2.00 -27.90 -33.87
N ASP A 63 -3.01 -28.45 -34.55
CA ASP A 63 -4.14 -29.12 -33.88
C ASP A 63 -3.62 -30.12 -32.83
N GLY A 64 -4.11 -29.99 -31.59
CA GLY A 64 -3.76 -30.92 -30.50
C GLY A 64 -3.08 -30.32 -29.26
N LEU A 65 -3.00 -28.99 -29.10
CA LEU A 65 -2.72 -28.45 -27.76
C LEU A 65 -3.93 -28.69 -26.85
N GLU A 66 -3.86 -29.76 -26.06
CA GLU A 66 -4.74 -30.03 -24.91
C GLU A 66 -4.98 -28.73 -24.13
N GLU A 67 -6.25 -28.34 -23.96
CA GLU A 67 -6.65 -27.08 -23.31
C GLU A 67 -5.99 -26.90 -21.93
N ASP A 68 -5.71 -28.02 -21.25
CA ASP A 68 -5.02 -28.08 -19.98
C ASP A 68 -3.56 -27.59 -20.04
N ALA A 69 -2.82 -27.91 -21.09
CA ALA A 69 -1.44 -27.46 -21.27
C ALA A 69 -1.38 -25.95 -21.51
N PHE A 70 -2.32 -25.41 -22.28
CA PHE A 70 -2.46 -23.98 -22.51
C PHE A 70 -2.84 -23.24 -21.22
N THR A 71 -3.83 -23.75 -20.49
CA THR A 71 -4.31 -23.17 -19.23
C THR A 71 -3.25 -23.21 -18.14
N ARG A 72 -2.46 -24.28 -18.05
CA ARG A 72 -1.34 -24.41 -17.10
C ARG A 72 -0.20 -23.45 -17.44
N ARG A 73 0.09 -23.24 -18.74
CA ARG A 73 1.08 -22.24 -19.21
C ARG A 73 0.64 -20.80 -18.95
N LEU A 74 -0.66 -20.53 -19.00
CA LEU A 74 -1.23 -19.21 -18.69
C LEU A 74 -1.26 -18.93 -17.18
N SER A 75 -1.70 -19.92 -16.39
CA SER A 75 -1.90 -19.81 -14.94
C SER A 75 -0.61 -19.86 -14.11
N GLY A 76 0.43 -20.56 -14.58
CA GLY A 76 1.74 -20.63 -13.92
C GLY A 76 2.64 -19.39 -14.09
N ARG A 77 2.22 -18.37 -14.87
CA ARG A 77 3.08 -17.22 -15.19
C ARG A 77 3.16 -16.21 -14.04
N ARG A 78 4.39 -15.78 -13.72
CA ARG A 78 4.65 -14.67 -12.81
C ARG A 78 3.86 -13.41 -13.21
N PRO A 79 3.38 -12.61 -12.25
CA PRO A 79 2.58 -11.43 -12.52
C PRO A 79 3.29 -10.45 -13.47
N ALA A 80 2.53 -9.75 -14.29
CA ALA A 80 3.04 -8.79 -15.27
C ALA A 80 3.81 -7.61 -14.67
N SER A 81 3.62 -7.36 -13.38
CA SER A 81 4.38 -6.40 -12.61
C SER A 81 4.35 -6.81 -11.13
N LEU A 82 5.47 -6.62 -10.44
CA LEU A 82 5.58 -6.77 -8.99
C LEU A 82 5.04 -5.54 -8.24
N TRP A 83 4.76 -4.45 -8.96
CA TRP A 83 4.23 -3.24 -8.34
C TRP A 83 2.83 -3.46 -7.76
N ARG A 84 2.66 -3.00 -6.51
CA ARG A 84 1.40 -3.00 -5.79
C ARG A 84 1.17 -1.62 -5.19
N LYS A 85 -0.08 -1.14 -5.26
CA LYS A 85 -0.48 0.05 -4.54
C LYS A 85 -0.43 -0.26 -3.05
N GLN A 86 0.42 0.43 -2.31
CA GLN A 86 0.50 0.34 -0.87
C GLN A 86 -0.39 1.40 -0.22
N ALA A 87 -0.81 1.12 1.00
CA ALA A 87 -1.50 2.08 1.82
C ALA A 87 -0.54 3.17 2.32
N ASP A 88 -1.06 4.37 2.52
CA ASP A 88 -0.36 5.43 3.26
C ASP A 88 -0.14 5.04 4.73
N ALA A 89 0.87 5.63 5.36
CA ALA A 89 1.24 5.33 6.74
C ALA A 89 0.15 5.79 7.73
N PRO A 90 -0.12 5.02 8.80
CA PRO A 90 -1.04 5.43 9.86
C PRO A 90 -0.50 6.66 10.60
N LEU A 91 -1.42 7.46 11.14
CA LEU A 91 -1.08 8.70 11.83
C LEU A 91 -0.13 8.48 13.01
N SER A 92 -0.23 7.35 13.72
CA SER A 92 0.70 7.00 14.80
C SER A 92 2.16 7.00 14.34
N GLU A 93 2.46 6.29 13.26
CA GLU A 93 3.81 6.17 12.69
C GLU A 93 4.33 7.53 12.23
N VAL A 94 3.48 8.32 11.57
CA VAL A 94 3.86 9.66 11.10
C VAL A 94 4.17 10.60 12.26
N VAL A 95 3.39 10.57 13.34
CA VAL A 95 3.65 11.40 14.52
C VAL A 95 4.93 10.96 15.24
N GLU A 96 5.14 9.65 15.39
CA GLU A 96 6.35 9.08 15.98
C GLU A 96 7.60 9.49 15.18
N TYR A 97 7.57 9.35 13.85
CA TYR A 97 8.62 9.80 12.96
C TYR A 97 8.91 11.30 13.10
N ARG A 98 7.87 12.15 13.13
CA ARG A 98 8.03 13.60 13.26
C ARG A 98 8.64 13.99 14.60
N LEU A 99 8.28 13.31 15.69
CA LEU A 99 8.86 13.56 17.01
C LEU A 99 10.35 13.22 17.02
N ARG A 100 10.73 12.04 16.50
CA ARG A 100 12.15 11.66 16.35
C ARG A 100 12.93 12.64 15.49
N ARG A 101 12.37 13.03 14.34
CA ARG A 101 13.01 14.00 13.43
C ARG A 101 13.25 15.36 14.07
N ARG A 102 12.36 15.82 14.96
CA ARG A 102 12.54 17.08 15.69
C ARG A 102 13.69 16.99 16.68
N VAL A 103 13.79 15.88 17.41
CA VAL A 103 14.92 15.62 18.32
C VAL A 103 16.23 15.58 17.54
N ALA A 104 16.28 14.83 16.44
CA ALA A 104 17.46 14.74 15.58
C ALA A 104 17.89 16.10 14.97
N ARG A 105 16.98 17.07 14.90
CA ARG A 105 17.24 18.44 14.43
C ARG A 105 17.51 19.44 15.55
N GLY A 106 17.51 19.01 16.82
CA GLY A 106 17.66 19.91 17.97
C GLY A 106 16.43 20.78 18.27
N ASN A 107 15.30 20.55 17.60
CA ASN A 107 14.07 21.35 17.76
C ASN A 107 13.18 20.87 18.93
N ALA A 108 13.58 19.80 19.63
CA ALA A 108 12.84 19.26 20.76
C ALA A 108 13.76 18.47 21.70
N GLY A 109 13.47 18.50 22.99
CA GLY A 109 14.17 17.67 23.98
C GLY A 109 13.83 16.18 23.82
N PRO A 110 14.82 15.27 23.92
CA PRO A 110 14.61 13.83 23.71
C PRO A 110 13.61 13.21 24.69
N GLY A 111 13.70 13.54 25.99
CA GLY A 111 12.80 12.97 27.01
C GLY A 111 11.33 13.32 26.80
N GLN A 112 11.03 14.55 26.38
CA GLN A 112 9.65 14.96 26.06
C GLN A 112 9.10 14.24 24.83
N ALA A 113 9.94 14.01 23.82
CA ALA A 113 9.55 13.28 22.62
C ALA A 113 9.27 11.80 22.93
N GLU A 114 10.13 11.16 23.72
CA GLU A 114 9.96 9.77 24.15
C GLU A 114 8.70 9.56 24.97
N GLU A 115 8.41 10.45 25.91
CA GLU A 115 7.18 10.37 26.72
C GLU A 115 5.92 10.48 25.84
N ARG A 116 5.95 11.39 24.84
CA ARG A 116 4.85 11.50 23.86
C ARG A 116 4.72 10.24 23.01
N ILE A 117 5.82 9.63 22.58
CA ILE A 117 5.82 8.37 21.83
C ILE A 117 5.26 7.23 22.69
N ARG A 118 5.71 7.11 23.94
CA ARG A 118 5.19 6.13 24.92
C ARG A 118 3.68 6.27 25.09
N ARG A 119 3.17 7.49 25.23
CA ARG A 119 1.74 7.78 25.33
C ARG A 119 0.95 7.35 24.08
N ILE A 120 1.52 7.54 22.87
CA ILE A 120 0.88 7.09 21.63
C ILE A 120 0.81 5.57 21.60
N ARG A 121 1.92 4.89 21.89
CA ARG A 121 2.00 3.41 21.90
C ARG A 121 1.01 2.81 22.90
N ARG A 122 0.95 3.33 24.13
CA ARG A 122 -0.03 2.91 25.15
C ARG A 122 -1.48 3.02 24.66
N ARG A 123 -1.79 3.98 23.79
CA ARG A 123 -3.15 4.15 23.22
C ARG A 123 -3.46 3.19 22.08
N LEU A 124 -2.45 2.58 21.46
CA LEU A 124 -2.65 1.63 20.36
C LEU A 124 -2.95 0.21 20.88
N GLY A 125 -2.35 -0.15 22.01
CA GLY A 125 -2.35 -1.50 22.58
C GLY A 125 -0.91 -1.89 22.82
#